data_AF-A0A370M1W8-F1
#
_entry.id   AF-A0A370M1W8-F1
#
_cell.length_a   1.000
_cell.length_b   1.000
_cell.length_c   1.000
_cell.angle_alpha   90.00
_cell.angle_beta   90.00
_cell.angle_gamma   90.00
#
_symmetry.space_group_name_H-M   'P 1'
#
loop_
_entity.id
_entity.type
_entity.pdbx_description
1 polymer ?
#
loop_
_entity_poly.entity_id
_entity_poly.type
_entity_poly.pdbx_seq_one_letter_code
_entity_poly.pdbx_strand_id
1 'polypeptide(L)' 'MTKSISCKDAGKDCSWSASAQTEAELMEKVAAHVKTDHKEIDLTPENIAGIKSLIKES' A
#
# COMPACT_ATOMS: atom_id res chain seq x y z
N MET A 1 13.18 -12.54 0.40
CA MET A 1 11.84 -12.21 0.91
C MET A 1 11.52 -10.80 0.43
N THR A 2 10.63 -10.70 -0.54
CA THR A 2 10.11 -9.44 -1.06
C THR A 2 8.74 -9.19 -0.46
N LYS A 3 8.50 -7.96 -0.01
CA LYS A 3 7.21 -7.51 0.48
C LYS A 3 6.38 -7.02 -0.69
N SER A 4 5.10 -7.38 -0.71
CA SER A 4 4.18 -7.03 -1.79
C SER A 4 2.82 -6.62 -1.24
N ILE A 5 2.13 -5.74 -1.96
CA ILE A 5 0.78 -5.29 -1.61
C ILE A 5 -0.02 -5.07 -2.89
N SER A 6 -1.32 -5.36 -2.81
CA SER A 6 -2.28 -5.08 -3.87
C SER A 6 -3.45 -4.27 -3.32
N CYS A 7 -3.89 -3.25 -4.04
CA CYS A 7 -5.07 -2.48 -3.62
C CYS A 7 -6.35 -3.33 -3.56
N LYS A 8 -6.37 -4.46 -4.29
CA LYS A 8 -7.42 -5.48 -4.15
C LYS A 8 -7.47 -6.11 -2.76
N ASP A 9 -6.31 -6.29 -2.12
CA ASP A 9 -6.24 -6.80 -0.74
C ASP A 9 -6.83 -5.78 0.25
N ALA A 10 -6.79 -4.49 -0.08
CA ALA A 10 -7.44 -3.43 0.68
C ALA A 10 -8.95 -3.28 0.38
N GLY A 11 -9.52 -4.15 -0.46
CA GLY A 11 -10.94 -4.09 -0.83
C GLY A 11 -11.32 -2.89 -1.70
N LYS A 12 -10.34 -2.22 -2.31
CA LYS A 12 -10.58 -1.10 -3.22
C LYS A 12 -10.74 -1.62 -4.65
N ASP A 13 -11.58 -0.95 -5.44
CA ASP A 13 -11.70 -1.17 -6.89
C ASP A 13 -10.51 -0.53 -7.61
N CYS A 14 -9.31 -1.01 -7.28
CA CYS A 14 -8.05 -0.55 -7.83
C CYS A 14 -7.15 -1.75 -8.09
N SER A 15 -6.63 -1.82 -9.32
CA SER A 15 -5.80 -2.92 -9.81
C SER A 15 -4.30 -2.68 -9.58
N TRP A 16 -3.95 -1.59 -8.89
CA TRP A 16 -2.57 -1.29 -8.55
C TRP A 16 -2.00 -2.31 -7.56
N SER A 17 -0.77 -2.73 -7.82
CA SER A 17 0.02 -3.55 -6.90
C SER A 17 1.49 -3.16 -7.00
N ALA A 18 2.21 -3.37 -5.90
CA ALA A 18 3.63 -3.06 -5.82
C ALA A 18 4.36 -4.10 -4.98
N SER A 19 5.66 -4.22 -5.24
CA SER A 19 6.59 -5.00 -4.44
C SER A 19 7.88 -4.23 -4.19
N ALA A 20 8.52 -4.53 -3.05
CA ALA A 20 9.79 -3.96 -2.64
C ALA A 20 10.55 -4.91 -1.70
N GLN A 21 11.84 -4.65 -1.47
CA GLN A 21 12.62 -5.44 -0.51
C GLN A 21 12.27 -5.08 0.93
N THR A 22 11.99 -3.80 1.18
CA THR A 22 11.67 -3.30 2.52
C THR A 22 10.25 -2.75 2.61
N GLU A 23 9.70 -2.74 3.82
CA GLU A 23 8.40 -2.11 4.08
C GLU A 23 8.44 -0.61 3.79
N ALA A 24 9.55 0.06 4.12
CA ALA A 24 9.73 1.50 3.88
C ALA A 24 9.61 1.84 2.38
N GLU A 25 10.35 1.13 1.52
CA GLU A 25 10.26 1.33 0.06
C GLU A 25 8.86 1.01 -0.48
N LEU A 26 8.19 -0.01 0.05
CA LEU A 26 6.84 -0.35 -0.36
C LEU A 26 5.86 0.76 0.03
N MET A 27 5.98 1.28 1.24
CA MET A 27 5.15 2.35 1.77
C MET A 27 5.34 3.67 1.01
N GLU A 28 6.55 3.98 0.53
CA GLU A 28 6.76 5.14 -0.34
C GLU A 28 5.97 5.02 -1.66
N LYS A 29 6.00 3.84 -2.29
CA LYS A 29 5.22 3.56 -3.51
C LYS A 29 3.72 3.67 -3.25
N VAL A 30 3.24 3.10 -2.14
CA VAL A 30 1.82 3.16 -1.74
C VAL A 30 1.42 4.60 -1.48
N ALA A 31 2.22 5.37 -0.74
CA ALA A 31 1.91 6.76 -0.43
C ALA A 31 1.82 7.63 -1.69
N ALA A 32 2.72 7.41 -2.67
CA ALA A 32 2.68 8.10 -3.96
C ALA A 32 1.40 7.75 -4.76
N HIS A 33 1.03 6.47 -4.79
CA HIS A 33 -0.19 6.01 -5.43
C HIS A 33 -1.45 6.60 -4.76
N VAL A 34 -1.56 6.51 -3.44
CA VAL A 34 -2.69 7.06 -2.70
C VAL A 34 -2.85 8.56 -2.94
N LYS A 35 -1.76 9.33 -2.88
CA LYS A 35 -1.79 10.78 -3.17
C LYS A 35 -2.20 11.13 -4.61
N THR A 36 -2.05 10.21 -5.55
CA THR A 36 -2.30 10.45 -6.97
C THR A 36 -3.69 9.97 -7.39
N ASP A 37 -4.01 8.72 -7.08
CA ASP A 37 -5.24 8.03 -7.52
C ASP A 37 -6.35 8.03 -6.46
N HIS A 38 -5.99 8.13 -5.18
CA HIS A 38 -6.92 8.04 -4.05
C HIS A 38 -6.78 9.25 -3.11
N LYS A 39 -6.85 10.47 -3.67
CA LYS A 39 -6.67 11.74 -2.95
C LYS A 39 -7.63 11.95 -1.77
N GLU A 40 -8.75 11.23 -1.78
CA GLU A 40 -9.74 11.17 -0.70
C GLU A 40 -9.28 10.35 0.52
N ILE A 41 -8.28 9.48 0.35
CA ILE A 41 -7.71 8.67 1.42
C ILE A 41 -6.58 9.45 2.06
N ASP A 42 -6.82 9.90 3.27
CA ASP A 42 -5.79 10.51 4.11
C ASP A 42 -4.84 9.44 4.64
N LEU A 43 -3.53 9.64 4.50
CA LEU A 43 -2.50 8.71 4.99
C LEU A 43 -2.27 8.91 6.50
N THR A 44 -3.34 8.75 7.29
CA THR A 44 -3.28 8.77 8.75
C THR A 44 -2.51 7.56 9.27
N PRO A 45 -1.99 7.61 10.52
CA PRO A 45 -1.30 6.48 11.13
C PRO A 45 -2.15 5.20 11.14
N GLU A 46 -3.46 5.33 11.32
CA GLU A 46 -4.42 4.22 11.29
C GLU A 46 -4.51 3.58 9.90
N ASN A 47 -4.70 4.39 8.86
CA ASN A 47 -4.74 3.90 7.48
C ASN A 47 -3.42 3.26 7.06
N ILE A 48 -2.29 3.86 7.47
CA ILE A 48 -0.96 3.30 7.25
C ILE A 48 -0.81 1.94 7.93
N ALA A 49 -1.26 1.81 9.19
CA ALA A 49 -1.21 0.53 9.89
C ALA A 49 -2.08 -0.54 9.21
N GLY A 50 -3.28 -0.16 8.75
CA GLY A 50 -4.15 -1.03 7.96
C GLY A 50 -3.49 -1.51 6.66
N ILE A 51 -2.92 -0.59 5.89
CA ILE A 51 -2.16 -0.89 4.67
C ILE A 51 -1.00 -1.84 4.96
N LYS A 52 -0.22 -1.57 6.02
CA LYS A 52 0.91 -2.43 6.42
C LYS A 52 0.46 -3.84 6.79
N SER A 53 -0.69 -3.99 7.43
CA SER A 53 -1.25 -5.29 7.77
C SER A 53 -1.64 -6.13 6.55
N LEU A 54 -1.75 -5.53 5.36
CA LEU A 54 -2.07 -6.21 4.11
C LEU A 54 -0.82 -6.61 3.32
N ILE A 55 0.37 -6.17 3.75
CA ILE A 55 1.63 -6.50 3.10
C ILE A 55 1.89 -8.00 3.27
N LYS A 56 2.13 -8.68 2.15
CA LYS A 56 2.46 -10.09 2.09
C LYS A 56 3.94 -10.27 1.79
N GLU A 57 4.57 -11.20 2.48
CA GLU A 57 5.93 -11.62 2.19
C GLU A 57 5.94 -12.76 1.16
N SER A 58 6.87 -12.67 0.21
CA SER A 58 7.05 -13.59 -0.92
C SER A 58 8.52 -13.92 -1.14
#